data_AF-A0A098E9V6-F1
#
_entry.id   AF-A0A098E9V6-F1
#
_cell.length_a   1.000
_cell.length_b   1.000
_cell.length_c   1.000
_cell.angle_alpha   90.00
_cell.angle_beta   90.00
_cell.angle_gamma   90.00
#
_symmetry.space_group_name_H-M   'P 1'
#
loop_
_entity.id
_entity.type
_entity.pdbx_description
1 polymer ?
#
loop_
_entity_poly.entity_id
_entity_poly.type
_entity_poly.pdbx_seq_one_letter_code
_entity_poly.pdbx_strand_id
1 'polypeptide(L)'
;MKVVFSLGGSMVCPDDIDKEYIGKFSKFLKEISEKCKVYVVVGGGKTARKYVDVARKFHANEFFCDVIGIYATRLNACLLMASLNSDHFSSFESIEDASKSPEKIVVMGGTHPMHTTDGVAAMLAENVRADLFINLTNVEYAYDKDPKKYKDAKKYEKIGYDELIEILNKGEYVCFCK
;
A
#
# COMPACT_ATOMS: atom_id res chain seq x y z
N MET A 1 -10.82 -13.35 -12.38
CA MET A 1 -10.83 -12.04 -11.70
C MET A 1 -9.50 -11.82 -10.99
N LYS A 2 -8.91 -10.63 -11.12
CA LYS A 2 -7.67 -10.20 -10.49
C LYS A 2 -7.93 -8.94 -9.66
N VAL A 3 -7.50 -8.94 -8.42
CA VAL A 3 -7.69 -7.81 -7.49
C VAL A 3 -6.33 -7.35 -6.99
N VAL A 4 -6.08 -6.04 -7.01
CA VAL A 4 -4.88 -5.44 -6.42
C VAL A 4 -5.27 -4.59 -5.22
N PHE A 5 -4.60 -4.84 -4.10
CA PHE A 5 -4.67 -4.04 -2.89
C PHE A 5 -3.41 -3.17 -2.75
N SER A 6 -3.58 -1.86 -2.63
CA SER A 6 -2.58 -1.01 -1.96
C SER A 6 -2.88 -1.06 -0.47
N LEU A 7 -2.01 -1.68 0.33
CA LEU A 7 -2.16 -1.74 1.78
C LEU A 7 -1.28 -0.67 2.43
N GLY A 8 -1.91 0.40 2.92
CA GLY A 8 -1.24 1.46 3.65
C GLY A 8 -0.43 0.92 4.82
N GLY A 9 0.85 1.26 4.89
CA GLY A 9 1.73 0.71 5.93
C GLY A 9 1.35 1.15 7.35
N SER A 10 0.59 2.23 7.49
CA SER A 10 0.00 2.66 8.77
C SER A 10 -1.07 1.69 9.29
N MET A 11 -1.64 0.83 8.44
CA MET A 11 -2.55 -0.23 8.87
C MET A 11 -1.78 -1.44 9.45
N VAL A 12 -0.56 -1.68 8.94
CA VAL A 12 0.32 -2.77 9.40
C VAL A 12 1.13 -2.37 10.63
N CYS A 13 1.64 -1.13 10.62
CA CYS A 13 2.47 -0.57 11.67
C CYS A 13 2.09 0.91 11.89
N PRO A 14 0.96 1.18 12.59
CA PRO A 14 0.52 2.54 12.94
C PRO A 14 1.53 3.24 13.85
N ASP A 15 1.94 2.57 14.93
CA ASP A 15 2.99 2.99 15.87
C ASP A 15 3.94 1.84 16.20
N ASP A 16 3.34 0.68 16.47
CA ASP A 16 3.96 -0.65 16.53
C ASP A 16 3.17 -1.62 15.62
N ILE A 17 3.67 -2.84 15.44
CA ILE A 17 3.08 -3.87 14.59
C ILE A 17 1.68 -4.25 15.09
N ASP A 18 0.66 -4.07 14.24
CA ASP A 18 -0.72 -4.47 14.54
C ASP A 18 -0.95 -5.94 14.14
N LYS A 19 -0.61 -6.84 15.06
CA LYS A 19 -0.81 -8.29 14.87
C LYS A 19 -2.27 -8.66 14.61
N GLU A 20 -3.21 -7.99 15.27
CA GLU A 20 -4.63 -8.32 15.15
C GLU A 20 -5.15 -7.98 13.75
N TYR A 21 -4.82 -6.79 13.24
CA TYR A 21 -5.14 -6.39 11.89
C TYR A 21 -4.52 -7.32 10.86
N ILE A 22 -3.21 -7.62 10.98
CA ILE A 22 -2.51 -8.52 10.05
C ILE A 22 -3.18 -9.90 10.02
N GLY A 23 -3.54 -10.46 11.18
CA GLY A 23 -4.22 -11.75 11.26
C GLY A 23 -5.63 -11.74 10.66
N LYS A 24 -6.40 -10.68 10.87
CA LYS A 24 -7.73 -10.51 10.24
C LYS A 24 -7.59 -10.36 8.73
N PHE A 25 -6.64 -9.55 8.29
CA PHE A 25 -6.40 -9.30 6.86
C PHE A 25 -5.91 -10.55 6.15
N SER A 26 -4.99 -11.32 6.75
CA SER A 26 -4.50 -12.56 6.16
C SER A 26 -5.61 -13.61 5.99
N LYS A 27 -6.52 -13.72 6.96
CA LYS A 27 -7.72 -14.56 6.84
C LYS A 27 -8.63 -14.09 5.70
N PHE A 28 -8.88 -12.79 5.62
CA PHE A 28 -9.66 -12.20 4.53
C PHE A 28 -9.03 -12.48 3.16
N LEU A 29 -7.72 -12.29 3.01
CA LEU A 29 -6.98 -12.59 1.78
C LEU A 29 -7.12 -14.06 1.37
N LYS A 30 -7.04 -15.00 2.33
CA LYS A 30 -7.25 -16.42 2.08
C LYS A 30 -8.64 -16.70 1.52
N GLU A 31 -9.68 -16.17 2.16
CA GLU A 31 -11.08 -16.36 1.74
C GLU A 31 -11.34 -15.82 0.31
N ILE A 32 -10.83 -14.63 -0.03
CA ILE A 32 -11.01 -14.09 -1.38
C ILE A 32 -10.17 -14.81 -2.43
N SER A 33 -9.00 -15.34 -2.05
CA SER A 33 -8.09 -16.03 -2.98
C SER A 33 -8.66 -17.35 -3.52
N GLU A 34 -9.73 -17.88 -2.91
CA GLU A 34 -10.48 -19.02 -3.42
C GLU A 34 -11.21 -18.68 -4.73
N LYS A 35 -11.54 -17.41 -4.95
CA LYS A 35 -12.38 -16.94 -6.07
C LYS A 35 -11.62 -16.07 -7.07
N CYS A 36 -10.53 -15.42 -6.65
CA CYS A 36 -9.75 -14.54 -7.50
C CYS A 36 -8.26 -14.64 -7.22
N LYS A 37 -7.46 -14.14 -8.18
CA LYS A 37 -6.03 -13.92 -7.95
C LYS A 37 -5.84 -12.58 -7.27
N VAL A 38 -5.04 -12.56 -6.21
CA VAL A 38 -4.87 -11.41 -5.33
C VAL A 38 -3.44 -10.91 -5.37
N TYR A 39 -3.28 -9.61 -5.49
CA TYR A 39 -2.00 -8.93 -5.39
C TYR A 39 -2.08 -7.89 -4.27
N VAL A 40 -1.04 -7.79 -3.45
CA VAL A 40 -0.97 -6.86 -2.33
C VAL A 40 0.37 -6.13 -2.36
N VAL A 41 0.34 -4.80 -2.40
CA VAL A 41 1.52 -3.95 -2.22
C VAL A 41 1.45 -3.33 -0.83
N VAL A 42 2.42 -3.61 0.02
CA VAL A 42 2.41 -3.21 1.43
C VAL A 42 3.26 -1.97 1.66
N GLY A 43 2.70 -0.95 2.32
CA GLY A 43 3.39 0.28 2.71
C GLY A 43 4.35 0.11 3.90
N GLY A 44 5.27 1.06 4.06
CA GLY A 44 6.32 1.00 5.10
C GLY A 44 5.89 1.50 6.49
N GLY A 45 4.80 2.26 6.60
CA GLY A 45 4.18 2.62 7.87
C GLY A 45 5.06 3.48 8.79
N LYS A 46 4.91 3.30 10.11
CA LYS A 46 5.76 4.01 11.09
C LYS A 46 7.21 3.56 11.03
N THR A 47 7.46 2.30 10.70
CA THR A 47 8.81 1.74 10.53
C THR A 47 9.61 2.54 9.49
N ALA A 48 9.07 2.70 8.28
CA ALA A 48 9.73 3.50 7.24
C ALA A 48 10.00 4.93 7.71
N ARG A 49 8.98 5.60 8.29
CA ARG A 49 9.11 6.98 8.79
C ARG A 49 10.22 7.13 9.82
N LYS A 50 10.26 6.24 10.83
CA LYS A 50 11.31 6.25 11.88
C LYS A 50 12.72 6.14 11.27
N TYR A 51 12.93 5.20 10.34
CA TYR A 51 14.25 4.99 9.74
C TYR A 51 14.65 6.13 8.79
N VAL A 52 13.72 6.61 7.95
CA VAL A 52 13.96 7.72 7.03
C VAL A 52 14.27 9.01 7.79
N ASP A 53 13.55 9.29 8.89
CA ASP A 53 13.79 10.48 9.72
C ASP A 53 15.19 10.47 10.33
N VAL A 54 15.68 9.29 10.75
CA VAL A 54 17.06 9.14 11.26
C VAL A 54 18.08 9.26 10.13
N ALA A 55 17.83 8.65 8.96
CA ALA A 55 18.71 8.77 7.80
C ALA A 55 18.89 10.22 7.35
N ARG A 56 17.82 11.01 7.33
CA ARG A 56 17.88 12.46 7.03
C ARG A 56 18.72 13.24 8.04
N LYS A 57 18.69 12.86 9.33
CA LYS A 57 19.56 13.45 10.37
C LYS A 57 21.04 13.11 10.15
N PHE A 58 21.35 12.02 9.44
CA PHE A 58 22.70 11.70 8.98
C PHE A 58 23.04 12.31 7.62
N HIS A 59 22.22 13.24 7.11
CA HIS A 59 22.42 13.90 5.81
C HIS A 59 22.39 12.95 4.61
N ALA A 60 21.66 11.83 4.72
CA ALA A 60 21.40 10.97 3.57
C ALA A 60 20.60 11.73 2.49
N ASN A 61 20.90 11.46 1.22
CA ASN A 61 20.11 12.00 0.11
C ASN A 61 18.74 11.30 0.00
N GLU A 62 17.81 11.89 -0.75
CA GLU A 62 16.44 11.35 -0.88
C GLU A 62 16.41 9.98 -1.56
N PHE A 63 17.31 9.70 -2.50
CA PHE A 63 17.45 8.37 -3.09
C PHE A 63 17.72 7.30 -2.01
N PHE A 64 18.64 7.58 -1.08
CA PHE A 64 18.97 6.67 0.01
C PHE A 64 17.81 6.54 1.01
N CYS A 65 17.10 7.64 1.27
CA CYS A 65 15.88 7.63 2.10
C CYS A 65 14.79 6.75 1.48
N ASP A 66 14.58 6.83 0.17
CA ASP A 66 13.63 5.99 -0.55
C ASP A 66 14.00 4.51 -0.47
N VAL A 67 15.29 4.18 -0.65
CA VAL A 67 15.80 2.79 -0.51
C VAL A 67 15.50 2.25 0.89
N ILE A 68 15.73 3.03 1.95
CA ILE A 68 15.37 2.66 3.32
C ILE A 68 13.86 2.46 3.47
N GLY A 69 13.06 3.35 2.90
CA GLY A 69 11.61 3.23 2.88
C GLY A 69 11.13 1.94 2.21
N ILE A 70 11.74 1.59 1.08
CA ILE A 70 11.48 0.35 0.34
C ILE A 70 11.83 -0.86 1.21
N TYR A 71 12.96 -0.88 1.90
CA TYR A 71 13.27 -2.01 2.78
C TYR A 71 12.25 -2.17 3.91
N ALA A 72 11.76 -1.07 4.50
CA ALA A 72 10.70 -1.14 5.49
C ALA A 72 9.37 -1.66 4.90
N THR A 73 9.03 -1.31 3.65
CA THR A 73 7.85 -1.87 2.96
C THR A 73 7.98 -3.38 2.75
N ARG A 74 9.17 -3.85 2.34
CA ARG A 74 9.46 -5.27 2.12
C ARG A 74 9.46 -6.05 3.43
N LEU A 75 9.92 -5.45 4.53
CA LEU A 75 9.82 -6.03 5.87
C LEU A 75 8.35 -6.30 6.25
N ASN A 76 7.47 -5.33 6.02
CA ASN A 76 6.03 -5.49 6.27
C ASN A 76 5.39 -6.53 5.34
N ALA A 77 5.80 -6.58 4.06
CA ALA A 77 5.37 -7.61 3.12
C ALA A 77 5.76 -9.02 3.60
N CYS A 78 7.00 -9.20 4.06
CA CYS A 78 7.47 -10.45 4.65
C CYS A 78 6.63 -10.87 5.86
N LEU A 79 6.30 -9.93 6.73
CA LEU A 79 5.44 -10.20 7.89
C LEU A 79 4.03 -10.65 7.48
N LEU A 80 3.44 -10.01 6.47
CA LEU A 80 2.14 -10.43 5.93
C LEU A 80 2.21 -11.83 5.31
N MET A 81 3.26 -12.14 4.54
CA MET A 81 3.49 -13.49 3.99
C MET A 81 3.63 -14.54 5.09
N ALA A 82 4.34 -14.22 6.17
CA ALA A 82 4.45 -15.11 7.32
C ALA A 82 3.06 -15.41 7.94
N SER A 83 2.20 -14.39 8.06
CA SER A 83 0.84 -14.57 8.58
C SER A 83 -0.08 -15.39 7.63
N LEU A 84 0.29 -15.48 6.35
CA LEU A 84 -0.41 -16.32 5.37
C LEU A 84 0.02 -17.79 5.45
N ASN A 85 1.09 -18.12 6.19
CA ASN A 85 1.77 -19.42 6.14
C ASN A 85 2.16 -19.79 4.70
N SER A 86 2.68 -18.82 3.94
CA SER A 86 3.15 -19.09 2.58
C SER A 86 4.44 -19.88 2.64
N ASP A 87 4.49 -21.02 1.93
CA ASP A 87 5.70 -21.82 1.74
C ASP A 87 6.68 -21.15 0.76
N HIS A 88 6.22 -20.11 0.04
CA HIS A 88 6.99 -19.39 -0.96
C HIS A 88 7.39 -18.01 -0.47
N PHE A 89 8.64 -17.90 -0.01
CA PHE A 89 9.27 -16.62 0.23
C PHE A 89 9.63 -15.96 -1.11
N SER A 90 8.80 -15.04 -1.57
CA SER A 90 9.10 -14.20 -2.73
C SER A 90 8.75 -12.76 -2.41
N SER A 91 9.67 -12.02 -1.79
CA SER A 91 9.55 -10.55 -1.77
C SER A 91 9.87 -10.04 -3.16
N PHE A 92 8.86 -10.04 -4.05
CA PHE A 92 9.04 -9.57 -5.41
C PHE A 92 9.57 -8.14 -5.39
N GLU A 93 10.70 -7.94 -6.06
CA GLU A 93 11.36 -6.63 -6.13
C GLU A 93 10.93 -5.82 -7.36
N SER A 94 10.30 -6.51 -8.32
CA SER A 94 9.80 -5.92 -9.56
C SER A 94 8.33 -6.27 -9.78
N ILE A 95 7.62 -5.37 -10.46
CA ILE A 95 6.24 -5.62 -10.91
C ILE A 95 6.20 -6.77 -11.91
N GLU A 96 7.22 -6.89 -12.76
CA GLU A 96 7.30 -7.94 -13.76
C GLU A 96 7.31 -9.33 -13.12
N ASP A 97 8.15 -9.54 -12.11
CA ASP A 97 8.22 -10.84 -11.42
C ASP A 97 6.94 -11.12 -10.63
N ALA A 98 6.41 -10.11 -9.93
CA ALA A 98 5.14 -10.22 -9.21
C ALA A 98 3.99 -10.61 -10.16
N SER A 99 3.93 -10.02 -11.36
CA SER A 99 2.88 -10.26 -12.35
C SER A 99 2.84 -11.71 -12.84
N LYS A 100 4.02 -12.32 -13.00
CA LYS A 100 4.24 -13.67 -13.52
C LYS A 100 4.12 -14.77 -12.47
N SER A 101 4.07 -14.41 -11.19
CA SER A 101 3.97 -15.37 -10.09
C SER A 101 2.79 -16.33 -10.28
N PRO A 102 2.95 -17.66 -10.07
CA PRO A 102 1.85 -18.61 -10.14
C PRO A 102 0.95 -18.57 -8.88
N GLU A 103 1.40 -17.90 -7.80
CA GLU A 103 0.72 -17.87 -6.52
C GLU A 103 -0.68 -17.24 -6.60
N LYS A 104 -1.62 -17.75 -5.79
CA LYS A 104 -2.96 -17.16 -5.66
C LYS A 104 -2.93 -15.81 -4.96
N ILE A 105 -2.02 -15.63 -4.00
CA ILE A 105 -1.80 -14.40 -3.25
C ILE A 105 -0.35 -13.97 -3.46
N VAL A 106 -0.16 -12.86 -4.13
CA VAL A 106 1.15 -12.24 -4.39
C VAL A 106 1.29 -11.05 -3.46
N VAL A 107 2.35 -11.00 -2.65
CA VAL A 107 2.62 -9.88 -1.74
C VAL A 107 3.97 -9.26 -2.09
N MET A 108 4.02 -7.94 -2.21
CA MET A 108 5.25 -7.20 -2.47
C MET A 108 5.31 -5.90 -1.67
N GLY A 109 6.49 -5.29 -1.61
CA GLY A 109 6.70 -3.93 -1.10
C GLY A 109 6.90 -2.94 -2.24
N GLY A 110 7.64 -1.87 -1.98
CA GLY A 110 8.12 -0.95 -2.99
C GLY A 110 9.15 -1.59 -3.94
N THR A 111 9.23 -1.05 -5.15
CA THR A 111 10.15 -1.51 -6.21
C THR A 111 11.41 -0.67 -6.25
N HIS A 112 11.27 0.61 -6.59
CA HIS A 112 12.37 1.54 -6.84
C HIS A 112 12.07 2.93 -6.28
N PRO A 113 13.13 3.75 -6.03
CA PRO A 113 12.97 5.10 -5.50
C PRO A 113 12.04 5.99 -6.31
N MET A 114 11.60 7.08 -5.69
CA MET A 114 10.69 8.10 -6.22
C MET A 114 9.23 7.64 -6.42
N HIS A 115 8.87 6.43 -5.99
CA HIS A 115 7.50 5.92 -6.05
C HIS A 115 6.93 5.58 -4.67
N THR A 116 5.69 6.00 -4.43
CA THR A 116 4.89 5.54 -3.30
C THR A 116 4.36 4.13 -3.54
N THR A 117 3.93 3.45 -2.48
CA THR A 117 3.33 2.12 -2.61
C THR A 117 1.99 2.14 -3.35
N ASP A 118 1.24 3.24 -3.28
CA ASP A 118 0.04 3.43 -4.10
C ASP A 118 0.38 3.48 -5.58
N GLY A 119 1.45 4.19 -5.96
CA GLY A 119 1.95 4.20 -7.33
C GLY A 119 2.40 2.81 -7.81
N VAL A 120 3.14 2.07 -6.97
CA VAL A 120 3.55 0.69 -7.27
C VAL A 120 2.34 -0.23 -7.44
N ALA A 121 1.34 -0.12 -6.57
CA ALA A 121 0.11 -0.90 -6.66
C ALA A 121 -0.69 -0.57 -7.92
N ALA A 122 -0.78 0.71 -8.30
CA ALA A 122 -1.45 1.13 -9.52
C ALA A 122 -0.75 0.59 -10.78
N MET A 123 0.58 0.71 -10.85
CA MET A 123 1.37 0.14 -11.96
C MET A 123 1.24 -1.39 -12.02
N LEU A 124 1.20 -2.07 -10.87
CA LEU A 124 0.96 -3.51 -10.81
C LEU A 124 -0.43 -3.86 -11.33
N ALA A 125 -1.46 -3.12 -10.90
CA ALA A 125 -2.84 -3.32 -11.33
C ALA A 125 -2.99 -3.15 -12.84
N GLU A 126 -2.36 -2.13 -13.43
CA GLU A 126 -2.28 -1.95 -14.87
C GLU A 126 -1.59 -3.14 -15.55
N ASN A 127 -0.40 -3.53 -15.06
CA ASN A 127 0.41 -4.60 -15.65
C ASN A 127 -0.32 -5.95 -15.67
N VAL A 128 -1.01 -6.29 -14.57
CA VAL A 128 -1.77 -7.54 -14.49
C VAL A 128 -3.16 -7.44 -15.12
N ARG A 129 -3.58 -6.26 -15.59
CA ARG A 129 -4.95 -5.95 -16.04
C ARG A 129 -5.97 -6.33 -14.99
N ALA A 130 -5.83 -5.74 -13.81
CA ALA A 130 -6.70 -6.02 -12.68
C ALA A 130 -8.13 -5.55 -12.95
N ASP A 131 -9.09 -6.35 -12.50
CA ASP A 131 -10.51 -6.01 -12.59
C ASP A 131 -10.92 -5.01 -11.49
N LEU A 132 -10.16 -4.98 -10.39
CA LEU A 132 -10.43 -4.14 -9.22
C LEU A 132 -9.13 -3.71 -8.54
N PHE A 133 -9.05 -2.41 -8.23
CA PHE A 133 -8.00 -1.80 -7.44
C PHE A 133 -8.61 -1.25 -6.14
N ILE A 134 -8.02 -1.61 -5.00
CA ILE A 134 -8.51 -1.24 -3.67
C ILE A 134 -7.38 -0.56 -2.90
N ASN A 135 -7.60 0.66 -2.39
CA ASN A 135 -6.59 1.39 -1.63
C ASN A 135 -6.94 1.48 -0.14
N LEU A 136 -6.37 0.57 0.65
CA LEU A 136 -6.62 0.45 2.09
C LEU A 136 -5.75 1.44 2.87
N THR A 137 -6.33 2.55 3.30
CA THR A 137 -5.68 3.61 4.06
C THR A 137 -6.20 3.73 5.50
N ASN A 138 -5.71 4.73 6.25
CA ASN A 138 -6.18 5.10 7.59
C ASN A 138 -7.19 6.27 7.61
N VAL A 139 -7.83 6.60 6.49
CA VAL A 139 -8.88 7.62 6.35
C VAL A 139 -10.13 6.96 5.75
N GLU A 140 -11.32 7.30 6.24
CA GLU A 140 -12.55 6.55 5.92
C GLU A 140 -13.11 6.79 4.52
N TYR A 141 -12.92 8.00 3.97
CA TYR A 141 -13.42 8.43 2.68
C TYR A 141 -12.40 9.31 1.97
N ALA A 142 -12.62 9.55 0.69
CA ALA A 142 -12.03 10.69 0.01
C ALA A 142 -12.70 11.97 0.54
N TYR A 143 -11.89 13.00 0.80
CA TYR A 143 -12.40 14.30 1.24
C TYR A 143 -11.93 15.41 0.33
N ASP A 144 -12.76 16.45 0.23
CA ASP A 144 -12.43 17.67 -0.49
C ASP A 144 -11.38 18.52 0.22
N LYS A 145 -10.83 18.11 1.38
CA LYS A 145 -9.72 18.69 2.17
C LYS A 145 -9.44 17.82 3.40
N ASP A 146 -8.29 18.03 4.06
CA ASP A 146 -7.91 17.22 5.24
C ASP A 146 -8.95 17.33 6.38
N PRO A 147 -9.70 16.25 6.69
CA PRO A 147 -10.76 16.28 7.72
C PRO A 147 -10.20 16.43 9.14
N LYS A 148 -8.90 16.23 9.36
CA LYS A 148 -8.26 16.48 10.68
C LYS A 148 -8.00 17.96 10.91
N LYS A 149 -7.84 18.74 9.84
CA LYS A 149 -7.60 20.19 9.89
C LYS A 149 -8.90 20.98 9.73
N TYR A 150 -9.78 20.53 8.86
CA TYR A 150 -10.97 21.26 8.45
C TYR A 150 -12.24 20.50 8.84
N LYS A 151 -13.02 21.04 9.79
CA LYS A 151 -14.27 20.42 10.27
C LYS A 151 -15.37 20.40 9.21
N ASP A 152 -15.27 21.25 8.18
CA ASP A 152 -16.20 21.35 7.07
C ASP A 152 -15.75 20.54 5.83
N ALA A 153 -14.81 19.61 6.01
CA ALA A 153 -14.40 18.68 4.96
C ALA A 153 -15.60 17.85 4.46
N LYS A 154 -15.86 17.90 3.16
CA LYS A 154 -16.91 17.15 2.48
C LYS A 154 -16.38 15.78 2.12
N LYS A 155 -17.10 14.75 2.58
CA LYS A 155 -16.85 13.36 2.22
C LYS A 155 -17.38 13.06 0.82
N TYR A 156 -16.67 12.21 0.08
CA TYR A 156 -17.13 11.59 -1.15
C TYR A 156 -17.31 10.10 -0.94
N GLU A 157 -18.53 9.60 -1.09
CA GLU A 157 -18.83 8.15 -1.09
C GLU A 157 -18.54 7.52 -2.45
N LYS A 158 -18.69 8.32 -3.52
CA LYS A 158 -18.28 8.01 -4.89
C LYS A 158 -17.75 9.30 -5.51
N ILE A 159 -16.69 9.18 -6.28
CA ILE A 159 -16.07 10.31 -7.00
C ILE A 159 -15.64 9.83 -8.39
N GLY A 160 -15.83 10.68 -9.39
CA GLY A 160 -15.32 10.42 -10.74
C GLY A 160 -13.80 10.56 -10.82
N TYR A 161 -13.17 9.99 -11.85
CA TYR A 161 -11.73 10.13 -12.06
C TYR A 161 -11.31 11.60 -12.22
N ASP A 162 -12.02 12.37 -13.05
CA ASP A 162 -11.67 13.77 -13.31
C ASP A 162 -11.80 14.62 -12.04
N GLU A 163 -12.87 14.43 -11.27
CA GLU A 163 -13.07 15.09 -9.98
C GLU A 163 -11.97 14.73 -8.98
N LEU A 164 -11.57 13.45 -8.94
CA LEU A 164 -10.47 12.98 -8.11
C LEU A 164 -9.16 13.68 -8.47
N ILE A 165 -8.83 13.79 -9.76
CA ILE A 165 -7.64 14.49 -10.25
C ILE A 165 -7.70 15.98 -9.92
N GLU A 166 -8.86 16.62 -10.09
CA GLU A 166 -9.06 18.03 -9.72
C GLU A 166 -8.83 18.28 -8.24
N ILE A 167 -9.28 17.38 -7.37
CA ILE A 167 -9.02 17.46 -5.93
C ILE A 167 -7.52 17.33 -5.70
N LEU A 168 -6.86 16.29 -6.21
CA LEU A 168 -5.43 16.04 -5.98
C LEU A 168 -4.53 17.20 -6.46
N ASN A 169 -4.88 17.85 -7.58
CA ASN A 169 -4.10 18.94 -8.16
C ASN A 169 -4.11 20.25 -7.36
N LYS A 170 -5.08 20.44 -6.45
CA LYS A 170 -5.20 21.69 -5.68
C LYS A 170 -4.26 21.73 -4.45
N GLY A 171 -3.47 20.68 -4.17
CA GLY A 171 -2.32 20.70 -3.26
C GLY A 171 -2.57 20.49 -1.75
N GLU A 172 -3.82 20.42 -1.26
CA GLU A 172 -4.14 20.23 0.17
C GLU A 172 -5.08 19.03 0.45
N TYR A 173 -4.86 17.88 -0.19
CA TYR A 173 -5.86 16.81 -0.17
C TYR A 173 -5.32 15.44 0.16
N VAL A 174 -6.17 14.69 0.86
CA VAL A 174 -5.96 13.32 1.29
C VAL A 174 -7.06 12.52 0.60
N CYS A 175 -6.71 11.76 -0.44
CA CYS A 175 -7.70 11.02 -1.19
C CYS A 175 -7.48 9.52 -1.06
N PHE A 176 -8.44 8.81 -0.48
CA PHE A 176 -8.37 7.37 -0.40
C PHE A 176 -9.76 6.72 -0.34
N CYS A 177 -9.88 5.58 -1.00
CA CYS A 177 -11.13 4.84 -1.17
C CYS A 177 -10.95 3.45 -0.55
N LYS A 178 -11.79 3.12 0.43
CA LYS A 178 -11.86 1.78 1.04
C LYS A 178 -12.29 0.72 0.02
#